data_AF-G8M1P9-F1
#
_entry.id   AF-G8M1P9-F1
#
_cell.length_a   1.000
_cell.length_b   1.000
_cell.length_c   1.000
_cell.angle_alpha   90.00
_cell.angle_beta   90.00
_cell.angle_gamma   90.00
#
_symmetry.space_group_name_H-M   'P 1'
#
loop_
_entity.id
_entity.type
_entity.pdbx_description
1 polymer ?
#
loop_
_entity_poly.entity_id
_entity_poly.type
_entity_poly.pdbx_seq_one_letter_code
_entity_poly.pdbx_strand_id
1 'polypeptide(L)'
;MLYKYFIGTGETDIISVDQVYELYRKGMISKTSKLYDVEKNMYVEAYEVPEFIDVFLERYSNESKASKLLKYIISTVFFLMFMLVGMINAFLNLGMEKMKNDTTNSLLYLIGIFFGMGILITLIIFISAKFFKRHSSIIIIASSIILFAVSTFFLIATVKTINTEKTKKMQMEKAALMKIIEFYEAVLTGNAVNEDVSAGEYGDYAPLVSETYNYVLTLNHMNSEISYLFKDIPLSQIIIPEMLNDIERIRQNRESAKVVINELVESKNQNSSVHDTYANKIENIAVPESIREEFVAAIKKNCEEEKKEKDVLYDLNIKLFEKIDEICKYFEDRAGKYNIENNMIIFNEKNDEDNYKKLVQEYEALLKQYSEEAKIILKNDENNINYLKELVEKNYLPIT
;
A
#
# COMPACT_ATOMS: atom_id res chain seq x y z
N MET A 1 -40.29 -6.94 70.69
CA MET A 1 -39.57 -8.12 71.19
C MET A 1 -38.11 -7.79 71.36
N LEU A 2 -37.68 -7.74 72.62
CA LEU A 2 -36.28 -7.59 73.03
C LEU A 2 -35.77 -8.97 73.45
N TYR A 3 -34.70 -9.45 72.82
CA TYR A 3 -34.03 -10.69 73.20
C TYR A 3 -32.66 -10.36 73.79
N LYS A 4 -32.24 -11.09 74.83
CA LYS A 4 -30.91 -10.95 75.43
C LYS A 4 -30.05 -12.15 75.09
N TYR A 5 -28.84 -11.91 74.63
CA TYR A 5 -27.85 -12.95 74.33
C TYR A 5 -26.61 -12.78 75.22
N PHE A 6 -26.21 -13.86 75.86
CA PHE A 6 -25.08 -13.88 76.78
C PHE A 6 -23.86 -14.49 76.07
N ILE A 7 -22.82 -13.68 75.87
CA ILE A 7 -21.55 -14.10 75.26
C ILE A 7 -20.48 -14.02 76.35
N GLY A 8 -20.07 -15.17 76.89
CA GLY A 8 -19.15 -15.22 78.03
C GLY A 8 -19.75 -14.55 79.28
N THR A 9 -19.10 -13.50 79.79
CA THR A 9 -19.60 -12.68 80.91
C THR A 9 -20.34 -11.41 80.47
N GLY A 10 -20.44 -11.15 79.16
CA GLY A 10 -21.11 -9.99 78.58
C GLY A 10 -22.55 -10.29 78.19
N GLU A 11 -23.43 -9.32 78.41
CA GLU A 11 -24.82 -9.33 77.98
C GLU A 11 -24.98 -8.39 76.77
N THR A 12 -25.64 -8.87 75.71
CA THR A 12 -25.95 -8.08 74.51
C THR A 12 -27.44 -8.12 74.22
N ASP A 13 -28.04 -6.94 74.12
CA ASP A 13 -29.42 -6.78 73.68
C ASP A 13 -29.51 -6.98 72.16
N ILE A 14 -30.39 -7.88 71.73
CA ILE A 14 -30.79 -8.11 70.35
C ILE A 14 -32.10 -7.38 70.12
N ILE A 15 -32.00 -6.27 69.39
CA ILE A 15 -33.12 -5.38 69.03
C ILE A 15 -33.50 -5.48 67.55
N SER A 16 -32.73 -6.20 66.72
CA SER A 16 -33.05 -6.41 65.30
C SER A 16 -32.50 -7.71 64.73
N VAL A 17 -33.10 -8.15 63.62
CA VAL A 17 -32.64 -9.31 62.82
C VAL A 17 -31.24 -9.09 62.25
N ASP A 18 -30.86 -7.84 61.97
CA ASP A 18 -29.51 -7.48 61.47
C ASP A 18 -28.42 -7.79 62.49
N GLN A 19 -28.68 -7.52 63.77
CA GLN A 19 -27.72 -7.86 64.83
C GLN A 19 -27.54 -9.38 64.96
N VAL A 20 -28.62 -10.15 64.83
CA VAL A 20 -28.53 -11.62 64.79
C VAL A 20 -27.74 -12.10 63.58
N TYR A 21 -27.97 -11.50 62.41
CA TYR A 21 -27.22 -11.81 61.20
C TYR A 21 -25.72 -11.51 61.33
N GLU A 22 -25.34 -10.39 61.94
CA GLU A 22 -23.94 -10.07 62.20
C GLU A 22 -23.28 -11.02 63.20
N LEU A 23 -23.96 -11.32 64.31
CA LEU A 23 -23.48 -12.26 65.31
C LEU A 23 -23.32 -13.66 64.70
N TYR A 24 -24.25 -14.08 63.83
CA TYR A 24 -24.21 -15.38 63.16
C TYR A 24 -23.05 -15.45 62.18
N ARG A 25 -22.84 -14.40 61.39
CA ARG A 25 -21.69 -14.28 60.48
C ARG A 25 -20.33 -14.29 61.19
N LYS A 26 -20.27 -13.71 62.39
CA LYS A 26 -19.05 -13.70 63.24
C LYS A 26 -18.84 -15.03 63.97
N GLY A 27 -19.75 -16.02 63.81
CA GLY A 27 -19.70 -17.30 64.52
C GLY A 27 -20.00 -17.18 66.02
N MET A 28 -20.55 -16.04 66.46
CA MET A 28 -20.80 -15.74 67.87
C MET A 28 -22.16 -16.26 68.35
N ILE A 29 -23.11 -16.46 67.44
CA ILE A 29 -24.40 -17.09 67.70
C ILE A 29 -24.62 -18.23 66.71
N SER A 30 -25.31 -19.28 67.13
CA SER A 30 -25.60 -20.48 66.34
C SER A 30 -27.08 -20.85 66.45
N LYS A 31 -27.53 -21.84 65.67
CA LYS A 31 -28.92 -22.34 65.71
C LYS A 31 -29.37 -22.74 67.12
N THR A 32 -28.45 -23.32 67.89
CA THR A 32 -28.70 -23.85 69.24
C THR A 32 -28.39 -22.83 70.35
N SER A 33 -27.95 -21.62 70.00
CA SER A 33 -27.71 -20.57 70.99
C SER A 33 -29.01 -20.21 71.72
N LYS A 34 -28.95 -20.13 73.05
CA LYS A 34 -30.11 -19.75 73.87
C LYS A 34 -30.23 -18.22 73.93
N LEU A 35 -31.40 -17.72 73.58
CA LEU A 35 -31.80 -16.32 73.70
C LEU A 35 -32.77 -16.19 74.86
N TYR A 36 -32.60 -15.18 75.71
CA TYR A 36 -33.56 -14.87 76.76
C TYR A 36 -34.62 -13.91 76.21
N ASP A 37 -35.86 -14.38 76.12
CA ASP A 37 -37.02 -13.59 75.75
C ASP A 37 -37.46 -12.76 76.97
N VAL A 38 -37.25 -11.45 76.90
CA VAL A 38 -37.52 -10.53 78.01
C VAL A 38 -39.03 -10.39 78.27
N GLU A 39 -39.87 -10.55 77.26
CA GLU A 39 -41.32 -10.40 77.39
C GLU A 39 -41.96 -11.66 77.98
N LYS A 40 -41.44 -12.84 77.65
CA LYS A 40 -41.96 -14.14 78.14
C LYS A 40 -41.21 -14.71 79.34
N ASN A 41 -40.13 -14.05 79.78
CA ASN A 41 -39.30 -14.48 80.92
C ASN A 41 -38.80 -15.93 80.79
N MET A 42 -38.33 -16.31 79.60
CA MET A 42 -37.88 -17.67 79.31
C MET A 42 -36.73 -17.71 78.29
N TYR A 43 -35.97 -18.80 78.29
CA TYR A 43 -34.97 -19.06 77.26
C TYR A 43 -35.59 -19.82 76.09
N VAL A 44 -35.34 -19.34 74.87
CA VAL A 44 -35.72 -19.95 73.60
C VAL A 44 -34.49 -20.19 72.74
N GLU A 45 -34.52 -21.18 71.85
CA GLU A 45 -33.42 -21.34 70.89
C GLU A 45 -33.49 -20.26 69.81
N ALA A 46 -32.33 -19.75 69.39
CA ALA A 46 -32.26 -18.70 68.38
C ALA A 46 -32.94 -19.12 67.05
N TYR A 47 -32.90 -20.41 66.71
CA TYR A 47 -33.60 -20.96 65.54
C TYR A 47 -35.12 -21.07 65.71
N GLU A 48 -35.65 -21.10 66.94
CA GLU A 48 -37.09 -21.21 67.19
C GLU A 48 -37.81 -19.85 67.11
N VAL A 49 -37.05 -18.75 67.11
CA VAL A 49 -37.57 -17.39 66.98
C VAL A 49 -37.94 -17.10 65.52
N PRO A 50 -39.24 -16.93 65.18
CA PRO A 50 -39.69 -16.79 63.79
C PRO A 50 -38.98 -15.68 63.01
N GLU A 51 -38.66 -14.57 63.67
CA GLU A 51 -37.97 -13.42 63.07
C GLU A 51 -36.51 -13.72 62.69
N PHE A 52 -35.88 -14.72 63.32
CA PHE A 52 -34.47 -15.06 63.14
C PHE A 52 -34.25 -16.33 62.31
N ILE A 53 -35.29 -17.13 62.06
CA ILE A 53 -35.22 -18.36 61.27
C ILE A 53 -34.50 -18.14 59.94
N ASP A 54 -34.84 -17.07 59.22
CA ASP A 54 -34.26 -16.77 57.91
C ASP A 54 -32.75 -16.48 57.98
N VAL A 55 -32.23 -15.96 59.10
CA VAL A 55 -30.78 -15.76 59.31
C VAL A 55 -30.07 -17.12 59.34
N PHE A 56 -30.60 -18.07 60.11
CA PHE A 56 -30.01 -19.38 60.32
C PHE A 56 -30.25 -20.38 59.19
N LEU A 57 -31.31 -20.17 58.39
CA LEU A 57 -31.52 -20.86 57.11
C LEU A 57 -30.73 -20.23 55.97
N GLU A 58 -29.94 -19.18 56.27
CA GLU A 58 -29.16 -18.41 55.30
C GLU A 58 -30.00 -17.80 54.15
N ARG A 59 -31.28 -17.55 54.44
CA ARG A 59 -32.25 -16.89 53.55
C ARG A 59 -32.25 -15.37 53.75
N TYR A 60 -31.77 -14.89 54.89
CA TYR A 60 -31.62 -13.48 55.19
C TYR A 60 -30.41 -12.86 54.48
N SER A 61 -30.57 -11.63 53.99
CA SER A 61 -29.51 -10.84 53.37
C SER A 61 -29.66 -9.39 53.81
N ASN A 62 -28.68 -8.88 54.56
CA ASN A 62 -28.55 -7.45 54.90
C ASN A 62 -28.00 -6.62 53.72
N GLU A 63 -28.19 -7.08 52.48
CA GLU A 63 -27.79 -6.30 51.32
C GLU A 63 -28.92 -5.31 51.01
N SER A 64 -28.65 -4.02 51.27
CA SER A 64 -29.61 -2.96 51.00
C SER A 64 -30.04 -2.97 49.52
N LYS A 65 -31.31 -2.62 49.26
CA LYS A 65 -31.83 -2.49 47.88
C LYS A 65 -30.96 -1.55 47.04
N ALA A 66 -30.41 -0.50 47.66
CA ALA A 66 -29.50 0.45 47.03
C ALA A 66 -28.17 -0.20 46.58
N SER A 67 -27.58 -1.08 47.40
CA SER A 67 -26.35 -1.81 47.05
C SER A 67 -26.56 -2.78 45.87
N LYS A 68 -27.69 -3.50 45.86
CA LYS A 68 -28.07 -4.35 44.73
C LYS A 68 -28.25 -3.55 43.44
N LEU A 69 -28.99 -2.43 43.52
CA LEU A 69 -29.22 -1.54 42.39
C LEU A 69 -27.90 -0.99 41.82
N LEU A 70 -26.98 -0.56 42.69
CA LEU A 70 -25.67 -0.05 42.28
C LEU A 70 -24.86 -1.08 41.48
N LYS A 71 -24.85 -2.36 41.89
CA LYS A 71 -24.18 -3.43 41.15
C LYS A 71 -24.76 -3.65 39.76
N TYR A 72 -26.09 -3.59 39.61
CA TYR A 72 -26.75 -3.67 38.30
C TYR A 72 -26.46 -2.46 37.41
N ILE A 73 -26.36 -1.26 37.98
CA ILE A 73 -25.96 -0.06 37.23
C ILE A 73 -24.53 -0.23 36.72
N ILE A 74 -23.58 -0.59 37.59
CA ILE A 74 -22.18 -0.78 37.20
C ILE A 74 -22.06 -1.87 36.14
N SER A 75 -22.77 -2.99 36.31
CA SER A 75 -22.74 -4.06 35.30
C SER A 75 -23.34 -3.64 33.97
N THR A 76 -24.44 -2.88 33.99
CA THR A 76 -25.02 -2.28 32.77
C THR A 76 -23.99 -1.39 32.05
N VAL A 77 -23.24 -0.57 32.79
CA VAL A 77 -22.16 0.26 32.20
C VAL A 77 -21.10 -0.60 31.53
N PHE A 78 -20.62 -1.66 32.18
CA PHE A 78 -19.63 -2.57 31.58
C PHE A 78 -20.19 -3.35 30.37
N PHE A 79 -21.46 -3.74 30.38
CA PHE A 79 -22.11 -4.35 29.21
C PHE A 79 -22.24 -3.38 28.04
N LEU A 80 -22.57 -2.11 28.31
CA LEU A 80 -22.60 -1.07 27.29
C LEU A 80 -21.21 -0.83 26.72
N MET A 81 -20.16 -0.79 27.55
CA MET A 81 -18.77 -0.69 27.09
C MET A 81 -18.35 -1.92 26.28
N PHE A 82 -18.72 -3.13 26.69
CA PHE A 82 -18.49 -4.37 25.94
C PHE A 82 -19.15 -4.30 24.54
N MET A 83 -20.40 -3.87 24.46
CA MET A 83 -21.08 -3.69 23.17
C MET A 83 -20.41 -2.63 22.30
N LEU A 84 -20.03 -1.49 22.90
CA LEU A 84 -19.34 -0.41 22.17
C LEU A 84 -18.00 -0.88 21.59
N VAL A 85 -17.17 -1.53 22.41
CA VAL A 85 -15.88 -2.09 21.96
C VAL A 85 -16.09 -3.17 20.90
N GLY A 86 -17.10 -4.02 21.08
CA GLY A 86 -17.49 -5.02 20.11
C GLY A 86 -17.89 -4.43 18.75
N MET A 87 -18.67 -3.34 18.76
CA MET A 87 -19.05 -2.60 17.55
C MET A 87 -17.85 -1.98 16.85
N ILE A 88 -16.95 -1.33 17.59
CA ILE A 88 -15.72 -0.76 17.04
C ILE A 88 -14.88 -1.87 16.41
N ASN A 89 -14.70 -3.00 17.10
CA ASN A 89 -13.93 -4.12 16.59
C ASN A 89 -14.53 -4.73 15.32
N ALA A 90 -15.85 -4.89 15.27
CA ALA A 90 -16.55 -5.39 14.09
C ALA A 90 -16.43 -4.43 12.90
N PHE A 91 -16.55 -3.12 13.16
CA PHE A 91 -16.34 -2.08 12.15
C PHE A 91 -14.92 -2.09 11.59
N LEU A 92 -13.91 -2.14 12.47
CA LEU A 92 -12.50 -2.19 12.07
C LEU A 92 -12.17 -3.44 11.24
N ASN A 93 -12.72 -4.60 11.60
CA ASN A 93 -12.52 -5.85 10.86
C ASN A 93 -13.19 -5.90 9.48
N LEU A 94 -14.30 -5.17 9.30
CA LEU A 94 -14.92 -5.04 7.97
C LEU A 94 -14.08 -4.14 7.06
N GLY A 95 -13.49 -3.08 7.61
CA GLY A 95 -12.75 -2.08 6.86
C GLY A 95 -13.66 -1.12 6.07
N MET A 96 -13.21 0.11 5.86
CA MET A 96 -14.00 1.13 5.17
C MET A 96 -14.29 0.78 3.70
N GLU A 97 -13.34 0.10 3.05
CA GLU A 97 -13.42 -0.23 1.62
C GLU A 97 -14.51 -1.28 1.33
N LYS A 98 -14.61 -2.31 2.18
CA LYS A 98 -15.66 -3.32 2.09
C LYS A 98 -17.04 -2.75 2.37
N MET A 99 -17.14 -1.80 3.32
CA MET A 99 -18.38 -1.07 3.58
C MET A 99 -18.80 -0.17 2.43
N LYS A 100 -17.85 0.37 1.65
CA LYS A 100 -18.14 1.19 0.46
C LYS A 100 -18.65 0.35 -0.71
N ASN A 101 -18.09 -0.84 -0.90
CA ASN A 101 -18.41 -1.71 -2.03
C ASN A 101 -19.64 -2.61 -1.79
N ASP A 102 -19.94 -2.96 -0.54
CA ASP A 102 -21.09 -3.80 -0.17
C ASP A 102 -21.70 -3.37 1.18
N THR A 103 -22.36 -2.21 1.16
CA THR A 103 -22.94 -1.58 2.36
C THR A 103 -23.99 -2.47 3.01
N THR A 104 -24.84 -3.14 2.22
CA THR A 104 -25.97 -3.93 2.72
C THR A 104 -25.49 -5.14 3.51
N ASN A 105 -24.55 -5.93 2.97
CA ASN A 105 -24.04 -7.09 3.70
C ASN A 105 -23.19 -6.67 4.90
N SER A 106 -22.45 -5.56 4.78
CA SER A 106 -21.69 -5.00 5.90
C SER A 106 -22.59 -4.57 7.07
N LEU A 107 -23.72 -3.92 6.79
CA LEU A 107 -24.71 -3.53 7.80
C LEU A 107 -25.37 -4.76 8.44
N LEU A 108 -25.75 -5.77 7.65
CA LEU A 108 -26.32 -7.02 8.16
C LEU A 108 -25.34 -7.75 9.09
N TYR A 109 -24.05 -7.76 8.76
CA TYR A 109 -23.00 -8.32 9.60
C TYR A 109 -22.88 -7.58 10.94
N LEU A 110 -22.84 -6.25 10.93
CA LEU A 110 -22.79 -5.42 12.15
C LEU A 110 -24.03 -5.63 13.04
N ILE A 111 -25.21 -5.66 12.43
CA ILE A 111 -26.48 -5.93 13.13
C ILE A 111 -26.45 -7.33 13.74
N GLY A 112 -25.98 -8.34 13.00
CA GLY A 112 -25.86 -9.72 13.48
C GLY A 112 -24.95 -9.83 14.71
N ILE A 113 -23.80 -9.15 14.70
CA ILE A 113 -22.89 -9.10 15.86
C ILE A 113 -23.57 -8.43 17.05
N PHE A 114 -24.27 -7.31 16.84
CA PHE A 114 -24.97 -6.59 17.90
C PHE A 114 -26.07 -7.44 18.56
N PHE A 115 -26.91 -8.09 17.75
CA PHE A 115 -27.91 -9.03 18.26
C PHE A 115 -27.28 -10.21 18.99
N GLY A 116 -26.19 -10.77 18.47
CA GLY A 116 -25.45 -11.85 19.14
C GLY A 116 -24.94 -11.45 20.52
N MET A 117 -24.36 -10.25 20.65
CA MET A 117 -23.91 -9.71 21.93
C MET A 117 -25.08 -9.49 22.90
N GLY A 118 -26.20 -8.93 22.43
CA GLY A 118 -27.40 -8.72 23.25
C GLY A 118 -28.00 -10.02 23.78
N ILE A 119 -28.05 -11.07 22.94
CA ILE A 119 -28.50 -12.42 23.35
C ILE A 119 -27.54 -13.00 24.40
N LEU A 120 -26.23 -12.88 24.20
CA LEU A 120 -25.21 -13.34 25.15
C LEU A 120 -25.37 -12.68 26.53
N ILE A 121 -25.54 -11.36 26.57
CA ILE A 121 -25.76 -10.60 27.82
C ILE A 121 -27.03 -11.11 28.53
N THR A 122 -28.12 -11.27 27.77
CA THR A 122 -29.40 -11.73 28.30
C THR A 122 -29.28 -13.15 28.87
N LEU A 123 -28.54 -14.03 28.19
CA LEU A 123 -28.27 -15.40 28.64
C LEU A 123 -27.45 -15.43 29.94
N ILE A 124 -26.42 -14.59 30.05
CA ILE A 124 -25.61 -14.46 31.28
C ILE A 124 -26.46 -13.97 32.45
N ILE A 125 -27.29 -12.96 32.23
CA ILE A 125 -28.21 -12.44 33.25
C ILE A 125 -29.20 -13.54 33.67
N PHE A 126 -29.80 -14.25 32.71
CA PHE A 126 -30.78 -15.31 32.96
C PHE A 126 -30.17 -16.47 33.76
N ILE A 127 -29.00 -16.98 33.37
CA ILE A 127 -28.31 -18.07 34.07
C ILE A 127 -27.95 -17.63 35.49
N SER A 128 -27.38 -16.43 35.63
CA SER A 128 -26.98 -15.90 36.93
C SER A 128 -28.18 -15.72 37.87
N ALA A 129 -29.31 -15.21 37.36
CA ALA A 129 -30.53 -15.02 38.13
C ALA A 129 -31.22 -16.34 38.50
N LYS A 130 -31.23 -17.33 37.59
CA LYS A 130 -31.94 -18.60 37.80
C LYS A 130 -31.19 -19.56 38.73
N PHE A 131 -29.88 -19.71 38.55
CA PHE A 131 -29.08 -20.72 39.26
C PHE A 131 -28.37 -20.17 40.49
N PHE A 132 -28.03 -18.88 40.52
CA PHE A 132 -27.21 -18.28 41.58
C PHE A 132 -27.94 -17.18 42.35
N LYS A 133 -29.21 -17.40 42.70
CA LYS A 133 -30.13 -16.42 43.33
C LYS A 133 -29.52 -15.54 44.44
N ARG A 134 -28.61 -16.09 45.26
CA ARG A 134 -27.94 -15.40 46.37
C ARG A 134 -26.72 -14.55 45.95
N HIS A 135 -26.02 -14.93 44.88
CA HIS A 135 -24.78 -14.30 44.41
C HIS A 135 -24.89 -13.74 42.99
N SER A 136 -26.09 -13.70 42.43
CA SER A 136 -26.35 -13.34 41.03
C SER A 136 -25.78 -11.97 40.67
N SER A 137 -25.95 -10.97 41.54
CA SER A 137 -25.44 -9.61 41.33
C SER A 137 -23.91 -9.55 41.23
N ILE A 138 -23.20 -10.38 42.00
CA ILE A 138 -21.73 -10.46 42.00
C ILE A 138 -21.24 -11.21 40.75
N ILE A 139 -21.95 -12.24 40.32
CA ILE A 139 -21.59 -13.01 39.12
C ILE A 139 -21.82 -12.18 37.86
N ILE A 140 -22.92 -11.44 37.79
CA ILE A 140 -23.25 -10.58 36.65
C ILE A 140 -22.20 -9.46 36.52
N ILE A 141 -21.83 -8.78 37.62
CA ILE A 141 -20.80 -7.74 37.57
C ILE A 141 -19.42 -8.31 37.18
N ALA A 142 -19.01 -9.44 37.76
CA ALA A 142 -17.74 -10.09 37.40
C ALA A 142 -17.72 -10.51 35.92
N SER A 143 -18.81 -11.10 35.42
CA SER A 143 -18.94 -11.50 34.01
C SER A 143 -18.88 -10.29 33.08
N SER A 144 -19.54 -9.17 33.44
CA SER A 144 -19.50 -7.95 32.63
C SER A 144 -18.10 -7.33 32.56
N ILE A 145 -17.33 -7.37 33.66
CA ILE A 145 -15.93 -6.90 33.68
C ILE A 145 -15.05 -7.81 32.83
N ILE A 146 -15.21 -9.13 32.95
CA ILE A 146 -14.44 -10.11 32.15
C ILE A 146 -14.71 -9.94 30.66
N LEU A 147 -15.99 -9.83 30.27
CA LEU A 147 -16.36 -9.60 28.87
C LEU A 147 -15.78 -8.30 28.32
N PHE A 148 -15.85 -7.22 29.10
CA PHE A 148 -15.22 -5.96 28.73
C PHE A 148 -13.70 -6.10 28.54
N ALA A 149 -13.00 -6.73 29.49
CA ALA A 149 -11.55 -6.95 29.40
C ALA A 149 -11.16 -7.78 28.17
N VAL A 150 -11.87 -8.88 27.90
CA VAL A 150 -11.65 -9.74 26.73
C VAL A 150 -11.90 -8.96 25.43
N SER A 151 -13.00 -8.20 25.34
CA SER A 151 -13.30 -7.40 24.15
C SER A 151 -12.24 -6.32 23.88
N THR A 152 -11.70 -5.70 24.94
CA THR A 152 -10.64 -4.69 24.83
C THR A 152 -9.34 -5.32 24.33
N PHE A 153 -9.00 -6.51 24.81
CA PHE A 153 -7.85 -7.27 24.31
C PHE A 153 -7.97 -7.59 22.82
N PHE A 154 -9.15 -8.05 22.38
CA PHE A 154 -9.41 -8.29 20.96
C PHE A 154 -9.30 -7.01 20.12
N LEU A 155 -9.82 -5.88 20.61
CA LEU A 155 -9.69 -4.60 19.91
C LEU A 155 -8.22 -4.20 19.72
N ILE A 156 -7.39 -4.32 20.76
CA ILE A 156 -5.95 -4.02 20.67
C ILE A 156 -5.27 -4.92 19.63
N ALA A 157 -5.58 -6.22 19.63
CA ALA A 157 -5.04 -7.18 18.67
C ALA A 157 -5.45 -6.84 17.22
N THR A 158 -6.72 -6.48 17.00
CA THR A 158 -7.24 -6.04 15.70
C THR A 158 -6.53 -4.78 15.21
N VAL A 159 -6.42 -3.74 16.06
CA VAL A 159 -5.72 -2.49 15.72
C VAL A 159 -4.26 -2.76 15.34
N LYS A 160 -3.57 -3.62 16.10
CA LYS A 160 -2.19 -4.01 15.80
C LYS A 160 -2.09 -4.73 14.45
N THR A 161 -3.01 -5.64 14.15
CA THR A 161 -3.05 -6.39 12.89
C THR A 161 -3.25 -5.45 11.70
N ILE A 162 -4.25 -4.57 11.77
CA ILE A 162 -4.54 -3.55 10.74
C ILE A 162 -3.32 -2.65 10.50
N ASN A 163 -2.68 -2.17 11.56
CA ASN A 163 -1.48 -1.33 11.43
C ASN A 163 -0.31 -2.10 10.80
N THR A 164 -0.14 -3.38 11.13
CA THR A 164 0.93 -4.22 10.56
C THR A 164 0.70 -4.49 9.07
N GLU A 165 -0.54 -4.79 8.68
CA GLU A 165 -0.93 -4.97 7.28
C GLU A 165 -0.75 -3.67 6.48
N LYS A 166 -1.17 -2.52 7.04
CA LYS A 166 -0.98 -1.21 6.41
C LYS A 166 0.49 -0.91 6.18
N THR A 167 1.35 -1.13 7.19
CA THR A 167 2.80 -0.93 7.04
C THR A 167 3.38 -1.86 5.98
N LYS A 168 2.96 -3.13 5.95
CA LYS A 168 3.43 -4.09 4.94
C LYS A 168 3.01 -3.69 3.54
N LYS A 169 1.76 -3.23 3.36
CA LYS A 169 1.25 -2.71 2.08
C LYS A 169 2.06 -1.49 1.63
N MET A 170 2.28 -0.51 2.51
CA MET A 170 3.11 0.67 2.20
C MET A 170 4.55 0.30 1.83
N GLN A 171 5.15 -0.70 2.47
CA GLN A 171 6.48 -1.19 2.12
C GLN A 171 6.51 -1.84 0.73
N MET A 172 5.49 -2.64 0.38
CA MET A 172 5.36 -3.22 -0.96
C MET A 172 5.14 -2.16 -2.04
N GLU A 173 4.29 -1.17 -1.78
CA GLU A 173 4.05 -0.02 -2.67
C GLU A 173 5.35 0.74 -2.94
N LYS A 174 6.09 1.06 -1.88
CA LYS A 174 7.38 1.74 -1.98
C LYS A 174 8.40 0.89 -2.75
N ALA A 175 8.51 -0.40 -2.46
CA ALA A 175 9.45 -1.30 -3.12
C ALA A 175 9.15 -1.38 -4.64
N ALA A 176 7.88 -1.52 -5.02
CA ALA A 176 7.47 -1.55 -6.42
C ALA A 176 7.83 -0.24 -7.17
N LEU A 177 7.53 0.92 -6.58
CA LEU A 177 7.83 2.21 -7.21
C LEU A 177 9.33 2.50 -7.28
N MET A 178 10.10 2.14 -6.25
CA MET A 178 11.55 2.25 -6.28
C MET A 178 12.15 1.36 -7.38
N LYS A 179 11.61 0.15 -7.57
CA LYS A 179 12.08 -0.75 -8.64
C LYS A 179 11.77 -0.22 -10.03
N ILE A 180 10.60 0.40 -10.21
CA ILE A 180 10.25 1.12 -11.45
C ILE A 180 11.26 2.23 -11.74
N ILE A 181 11.62 3.04 -10.73
CA ILE A 181 12.63 4.10 -10.87
C ILE A 181 13.98 3.49 -11.28
N GLU A 182 14.39 2.40 -10.63
CA GLU A 182 15.64 1.69 -10.95
C GLU A 182 15.67 1.21 -12.41
N PHE A 183 14.56 0.72 -12.95
CA PHE A 183 14.49 0.33 -14.37
C PHE A 183 14.70 1.51 -15.31
N TYR A 184 14.07 2.65 -15.06
CA TYR A 184 14.28 3.86 -15.87
C TYR A 184 15.73 4.36 -15.77
N GLU A 185 16.33 4.36 -14.58
CA GLU A 185 17.73 4.73 -14.38
C GLU A 185 18.71 3.78 -15.08
N ALA A 186 18.41 2.47 -15.07
CA ALA A 186 19.23 1.48 -15.74
C ALA A 186 19.26 1.70 -17.26
N VAL A 187 18.16 2.12 -17.87
CA VAL A 187 18.14 2.46 -19.31
C VAL A 187 18.90 3.73 -19.62
N LEU A 188 18.79 4.78 -18.79
CA LEU A 188 19.58 5.99 -18.97
C LEU A 188 21.09 5.74 -18.93
N THR A 189 21.51 4.78 -18.10
CA THR A 189 22.93 4.42 -17.96
C THR A 189 23.39 3.30 -18.90
N GLY A 190 22.48 2.75 -19.72
CA GLY A 190 22.77 1.65 -20.64
C GLY A 190 23.06 0.31 -19.97
N ASN A 191 22.65 0.13 -18.72
CA ASN A 191 22.94 -1.05 -17.88
C ASN A 191 21.69 -1.90 -17.60
N ALA A 192 20.62 -1.78 -18.39
CA ALA A 192 19.44 -2.60 -18.18
C ALA A 192 19.75 -4.09 -18.42
N VAL A 193 19.65 -4.91 -17.38
CA VAL A 193 19.89 -6.37 -17.43
C VAL A 193 18.55 -7.12 -17.36
N ASN A 194 18.56 -8.36 -17.83
CA ASN A 194 17.42 -9.24 -17.69
C ASN A 194 17.16 -9.60 -16.22
N GLU A 195 16.02 -9.21 -15.64
CA GLU A 195 15.68 -9.47 -14.24
C GLU A 195 14.36 -10.24 -14.10
N ASP A 196 14.34 -11.21 -13.18
CA ASP A 196 13.14 -11.98 -12.86
C ASP A 196 12.29 -11.22 -11.82
N VAL A 197 11.16 -10.68 -12.25
CA VAL A 197 10.22 -9.94 -11.39
C VAL A 197 9.39 -10.93 -10.58
N SER A 198 9.80 -11.18 -9.33
CA SER A 198 9.07 -12.13 -8.47
C SER A 198 7.81 -11.52 -7.83
N ALA A 199 6.70 -12.25 -7.86
CA ALA A 199 5.44 -11.85 -7.21
C ALA A 199 5.54 -11.75 -5.67
N GLY A 200 6.55 -12.40 -5.07
CA GLY A 200 6.72 -12.44 -3.61
C GLY A 200 7.12 -11.10 -2.99
N GLU A 201 7.79 -10.23 -3.75
CA GLU A 201 8.33 -8.96 -3.25
C GLU A 201 7.31 -7.81 -3.36
N TYR A 202 6.55 -7.77 -4.45
CA TYR A 202 5.71 -6.63 -4.81
C TYR A 202 4.20 -6.88 -4.60
N GLY A 203 3.80 -8.10 -4.28
CA GLY A 203 2.38 -8.46 -4.04
C GLY A 203 1.50 -8.12 -5.24
N ASP A 204 0.39 -7.42 -4.99
CA ASP A 204 -0.57 -7.02 -6.04
C ASP A 204 0.03 -6.04 -7.08
N TYR A 205 1.18 -5.42 -6.78
CA TYR A 205 1.87 -4.48 -7.68
C TYR A 205 2.90 -5.15 -8.59
N ALA A 206 3.11 -6.47 -8.49
CA ALA A 206 4.00 -7.20 -9.40
C ALA A 206 3.67 -7.01 -10.90
N PRO A 207 2.39 -6.95 -11.33
CA PRO A 207 2.05 -6.64 -12.73
C PRO A 207 2.53 -5.25 -13.18
N LEU A 208 2.48 -4.25 -12.29
CA LEU A 208 3.00 -2.92 -12.57
C LEU A 208 4.51 -2.96 -12.81
N VAL A 209 5.26 -3.58 -11.90
CA VAL A 209 6.72 -3.73 -12.03
C VAL A 209 7.09 -4.49 -13.31
N SER A 210 6.39 -5.60 -13.61
CA SER A 210 6.64 -6.42 -14.79
C SER A 210 6.32 -5.71 -16.11
N GLU A 211 5.21 -4.98 -16.19
CA GLU A 211 4.86 -4.24 -17.40
C GLU A 211 5.80 -3.07 -17.65
N THR A 212 6.20 -2.34 -16.59
CA THR A 212 7.23 -1.30 -16.72
C THR A 212 8.58 -1.89 -17.11
N TYR A 213 8.97 -3.02 -16.53
CA TYR A 213 10.17 -3.74 -16.90
C TYR A 213 10.20 -4.10 -18.40
N ASN A 214 9.13 -4.72 -18.90
CA ASN A 214 9.00 -5.12 -20.30
C ASN A 214 9.06 -3.91 -21.24
N TYR A 215 8.41 -2.81 -20.87
CA TYR A 215 8.44 -1.56 -21.63
C TYR A 215 9.88 -1.02 -21.75
N VAL A 216 10.55 -0.85 -20.61
CA VAL A 216 11.91 -0.33 -20.51
C VAL A 216 12.90 -1.23 -21.25
N LEU A 217 12.79 -2.56 -21.11
CA LEU A 217 13.63 -3.52 -21.83
C LEU A 217 13.42 -3.45 -23.34
N THR A 218 12.16 -3.31 -23.80
CA THR A 218 11.83 -3.17 -25.22
C THR A 218 12.50 -1.92 -25.80
N LEU A 219 12.40 -0.78 -25.11
CA LEU A 219 13.07 0.46 -25.52
C LEU A 219 14.59 0.30 -25.55
N ASN A 220 15.17 -0.41 -24.57
CA ASN A 220 16.61 -0.67 -24.54
C ASN A 220 17.06 -1.55 -25.71
N HIS A 221 16.30 -2.58 -26.07
CA HIS A 221 16.57 -3.41 -27.25
C HIS A 221 16.51 -2.58 -28.52
N MET A 222 15.48 -1.76 -28.71
CA MET A 222 15.37 -0.88 -29.88
C MET A 222 16.58 0.08 -29.98
N ASN A 223 16.96 0.73 -28.87
CA ASN A 223 18.13 1.61 -28.85
C ASN A 223 19.44 0.84 -29.14
N SER A 224 19.55 -0.40 -28.66
CA SER A 224 20.71 -1.26 -28.90
C SER A 224 20.81 -1.68 -30.36
N GLU A 225 19.70 -2.10 -30.97
CA GLU A 225 19.61 -2.45 -32.39
C GLU A 225 20.04 -1.27 -33.26
N ILE A 226 19.52 -0.08 -32.99
CA ILE A 226 19.93 1.15 -33.68
C ILE A 226 21.43 1.44 -33.50
N SER A 227 21.95 1.25 -32.28
CA SER A 227 23.38 1.44 -32.00
C SER A 227 24.24 0.44 -32.78
N TYR A 228 23.76 -0.79 -32.97
CA TYR A 228 24.43 -1.79 -33.80
C TYR A 228 24.42 -1.42 -35.29
N LEU A 229 23.35 -0.82 -35.81
CA LEU A 229 23.31 -0.33 -37.21
C LEU A 229 24.46 0.65 -37.50
N PHE A 230 24.85 1.45 -36.51
CA PHE A 230 25.93 2.44 -36.65
C PHE A 230 27.33 1.87 -36.39
N LYS A 231 27.44 0.67 -35.82
CA LYS A 231 28.74 0.06 -35.47
C LYS A 231 29.53 -0.36 -36.71
N ASP A 232 28.83 -0.84 -37.73
CA ASP A 232 29.43 -1.28 -39.00
C ASP A 232 29.65 -0.11 -39.98
N ILE A 233 29.07 1.06 -39.67
CA ILE A 233 29.13 2.26 -40.49
C ILE A 233 29.29 3.50 -39.58
N PRO A 234 30.47 3.72 -38.96
CA PRO A 234 30.65 4.86 -38.10
C PRO A 234 30.45 6.14 -38.90
N LEU A 235 29.50 7.00 -38.51
CA LEU A 235 29.17 8.27 -39.18
C LEU A 235 30.41 9.14 -39.50
N SER A 236 31.44 9.06 -38.66
CA SER A 236 32.72 9.77 -38.84
C SER A 236 33.63 9.18 -39.93
N GLN A 237 33.37 7.97 -40.39
CA GLN A 237 34.19 7.23 -41.35
C GLN A 237 33.60 7.20 -42.76
N ILE A 238 32.36 7.66 -42.98
CA ILE A 238 31.75 7.58 -44.32
C ILE A 238 32.24 8.69 -45.25
N ILE A 239 32.60 9.85 -44.69
CA ILE A 239 32.97 11.07 -45.44
C ILE A 239 34.48 11.38 -45.30
N ILE A 240 35.30 10.45 -44.80
CA ILE A 240 36.76 10.65 -44.78
C ILE A 240 37.32 10.56 -46.20
N PRO A 241 38.29 11.42 -46.56
CA PRO A 241 38.86 11.47 -47.90
C PRO A 241 39.32 10.10 -48.42
N GLU A 242 39.95 9.28 -47.60
CA GLU A 242 40.39 7.92 -47.97
C GLU A 242 39.26 7.02 -48.49
N MET A 243 38.05 7.14 -47.95
CA MET A 243 36.88 6.39 -48.40
C MET A 243 36.27 6.95 -49.68
N LEU A 244 36.46 8.24 -49.92
CA LEU A 244 35.95 8.94 -51.10
C LEU A 244 36.89 8.81 -52.32
N ASN A 245 38.04 8.13 -52.18
CA ASN A 245 38.95 7.86 -53.31
C ASN A 245 38.62 6.55 -54.07
N ASP A 246 37.82 5.67 -53.47
CA ASP A 246 37.53 4.33 -53.99
C ASP A 246 36.05 4.23 -54.37
N ILE A 247 35.77 4.17 -55.68
CA ILE A 247 34.41 4.12 -56.23
C ILE A 247 33.63 2.91 -55.71
N GLU A 248 34.27 1.76 -55.54
CA GLU A 248 33.59 0.56 -55.05
C GLU A 248 33.21 0.72 -53.57
N ARG A 249 34.08 1.35 -52.76
CA ARG A 249 33.74 1.71 -51.38
C ARG A 249 32.63 2.75 -51.31
N ILE A 250 32.64 3.75 -52.18
CA ILE A 250 31.55 4.74 -52.27
C ILE A 250 30.22 4.01 -52.51
N ARG A 251 30.17 3.08 -53.49
CA ARG A 251 28.97 2.29 -53.77
C ARG A 251 28.53 1.45 -52.57
N GLN A 252 29.47 0.79 -51.89
CA GLN A 252 29.19 0.02 -50.68
C GLN A 252 28.59 0.91 -49.57
N ASN A 253 29.17 2.09 -49.33
CA ASN A 253 28.68 3.04 -48.34
C ASN A 253 27.26 3.53 -48.66
N ARG A 254 26.94 3.73 -49.94
CA ARG A 254 25.58 4.09 -50.39
C ARG A 254 24.57 2.98 -50.11
N GLU A 255 24.89 1.74 -50.44
CA GLU A 255 24.01 0.60 -50.13
C GLU A 255 23.83 0.42 -48.62
N SER A 256 24.91 0.53 -47.86
CA SER A 256 24.90 0.52 -46.40
C SER A 256 24.02 1.63 -45.81
N ALA A 257 24.10 2.85 -46.33
CA ALA A 257 23.23 3.96 -45.89
C ALA A 257 21.75 3.68 -46.16
N LYS A 258 21.40 3.07 -47.31
CA LYS A 258 20.02 2.66 -47.61
C LYS A 258 19.50 1.59 -46.66
N VAL A 259 20.34 0.62 -46.29
CA VAL A 259 19.99 -0.40 -45.27
C VAL A 259 19.66 0.28 -43.96
N VAL A 260 20.53 1.18 -43.47
CA VAL A 260 20.27 1.92 -42.22
C VAL A 260 18.99 2.74 -42.29
N ILE A 261 18.74 3.44 -43.40
CA ILE A 261 17.49 4.21 -43.58
C ILE A 261 16.26 3.30 -43.46
N ASN A 262 16.26 2.14 -44.12
CA ASN A 262 15.13 1.21 -44.06
C ASN A 262 14.89 0.68 -42.64
N GLU A 263 15.94 0.28 -41.93
CA GLU A 263 15.87 -0.23 -40.55
C GLU A 263 15.42 0.86 -39.56
N LEU A 264 15.84 2.12 -39.77
CA LEU A 264 15.36 3.27 -38.99
C LEU A 264 13.88 3.54 -39.23
N VAL A 265 13.40 3.43 -40.47
CA VAL A 265 11.97 3.58 -40.80
C VAL A 265 11.14 2.46 -40.15
N GLU A 266 11.62 1.22 -40.18
CA GLU A 266 10.95 0.11 -39.48
C GLU A 266 10.89 0.34 -37.96
N SER A 267 12.03 0.67 -37.34
CA SER A 267 12.12 0.98 -35.91
C SER A 267 11.20 2.15 -35.53
N LYS A 268 11.15 3.21 -36.35
CA LYS A 268 10.25 4.37 -36.19
C LYS A 268 8.78 3.94 -36.15
N ASN A 269 8.37 3.07 -37.08
CA ASN A 269 6.99 2.57 -37.15
C ASN A 269 6.61 1.72 -35.92
N GLN A 270 7.56 0.98 -35.36
CA GLN A 270 7.33 0.17 -34.16
C GLN A 270 7.28 1.03 -32.88
N ASN A 271 8.07 2.10 -32.79
CA ASN A 271 8.21 2.94 -31.60
C ASN A 271 6.88 3.42 -31.02
N SER A 272 5.99 3.95 -31.87
CA SER A 272 4.67 4.43 -31.46
C SER A 272 3.84 3.36 -30.76
N SER A 273 3.88 2.12 -31.27
CA SER A 273 3.08 1.02 -30.73
C SER A 273 3.52 0.57 -29.34
N VAL A 274 4.82 0.68 -29.04
CA VAL A 274 5.40 0.33 -27.73
C VAL A 274 4.88 1.28 -26.64
N HIS A 275 4.95 2.58 -26.90
CA HIS A 275 4.42 3.62 -25.99
C HIS A 275 2.90 3.48 -25.79
N ASP A 276 2.14 3.32 -26.88
CA ASP A 276 0.68 3.21 -26.82
C ASP A 276 0.25 1.94 -26.03
N THR A 277 0.95 0.83 -26.22
CA THR A 277 0.67 -0.43 -25.51
C THR A 277 0.90 -0.28 -24.01
N TYR A 278 2.03 0.31 -23.61
CA TYR A 278 2.36 0.50 -22.20
C TYR A 278 1.36 1.46 -21.52
N ALA A 279 1.06 2.60 -22.14
CA ALA A 279 0.11 3.57 -21.61
C ALA A 279 -1.29 2.96 -21.36
N ASN A 280 -1.79 2.15 -22.31
CA ASN A 280 -3.09 1.48 -22.18
C ASN A 280 -3.11 0.39 -21.10
N LYS A 281 -2.01 -0.35 -20.93
CA LYS A 281 -1.91 -1.38 -19.89
C LYS A 281 -1.89 -0.79 -18.48
N ILE A 282 -1.15 0.30 -18.28
CA ILE A 282 -0.99 0.97 -16.98
C ILE A 282 -2.34 1.41 -16.37
N GLU A 283 -3.34 1.73 -17.19
CA GLU A 283 -4.69 2.09 -16.73
C GLU A 283 -5.40 0.95 -16.00
N ASN A 284 -5.13 -0.28 -16.41
CA ASN A 284 -5.89 -1.47 -16.06
C ASN A 284 -5.18 -2.36 -15.04
N ILE A 285 -3.91 -2.08 -14.73
CA ILE A 285 -3.16 -2.80 -13.70
C ILE A 285 -3.26 -2.12 -12.34
N ALA A 286 -2.91 -2.86 -11.30
CA ALA A 286 -2.90 -2.33 -9.93
C ALA A 286 -1.79 -1.28 -9.78
N VAL A 287 -2.19 -0.05 -9.48
CA VAL A 287 -1.33 1.07 -9.10
C VAL A 287 -1.76 1.53 -7.71
N PRO A 288 -0.83 1.92 -6.80
CA PRO A 288 -1.20 2.32 -5.45
C PRO A 288 -2.23 3.46 -5.47
N GLU A 289 -3.35 3.29 -4.76
CA GLU A 289 -4.50 4.19 -4.86
C GLU A 289 -4.17 5.64 -4.52
N SER A 290 -3.26 5.86 -3.57
CA SER A 290 -2.80 7.17 -3.12
C SER A 290 -2.20 8.01 -4.24
N ILE A 291 -1.64 7.37 -5.27
CA ILE A 291 -0.95 8.05 -6.37
C ILE A 291 -1.53 7.69 -7.75
N ARG A 292 -2.55 6.85 -7.83
CA ARG A 292 -3.02 6.27 -9.10
C ARG A 292 -3.34 7.33 -10.15
N GLU A 293 -4.12 8.35 -9.78
CA GLU A 293 -4.53 9.39 -10.71
C GLU A 293 -3.34 10.18 -11.24
N GLU A 294 -2.44 10.61 -10.34
CA GLU A 294 -1.23 11.38 -10.66
C GLU A 294 -0.24 10.54 -11.50
N PHE A 295 0.00 9.30 -11.09
CA PHE A 295 0.92 8.37 -11.75
C PHE A 295 0.45 7.99 -13.16
N VAL A 296 -0.80 7.58 -13.34
CA VAL A 296 -1.33 7.18 -14.66
C VAL A 296 -1.34 8.36 -15.62
N ALA A 297 -1.73 9.55 -15.15
CA ALA A 297 -1.70 10.76 -15.97
C ALA A 297 -0.28 11.13 -16.39
N ALA A 298 0.69 11.06 -15.47
CA ALA A 298 2.10 11.32 -15.76
C ALA A 298 2.68 10.32 -16.76
N ILE A 299 2.43 9.02 -16.60
CA ILE A 299 2.89 7.99 -17.54
C ILE A 299 2.32 8.21 -18.94
N LYS A 300 1.01 8.50 -19.07
CA LYS A 300 0.39 8.80 -20.37
C LYS A 300 1.01 10.00 -21.05
N LYS A 301 1.18 11.09 -20.28
CA LYS A 301 1.82 12.31 -20.79
C LYS A 301 3.24 12.02 -21.25
N ASN A 302 4.01 11.30 -20.42
CA ASN A 302 5.38 10.93 -20.75
C ASN A 302 5.47 10.06 -22.01
N CYS A 303 4.62 9.04 -22.14
CA CYS A 303 4.59 8.18 -23.32
C CYS A 303 4.32 8.99 -24.60
N GLU A 304 3.42 9.98 -24.53
CA GLU A 304 3.10 10.85 -25.67
C GLU A 304 4.23 11.85 -26.00
N GLU A 305 4.96 12.32 -24.99
CA GLU A 305 6.15 13.19 -25.15
C GLU A 305 7.32 12.38 -25.73
N GLU A 306 7.71 11.26 -25.10
CA GLU A 306 8.77 10.36 -25.58
C GLU A 306 8.50 9.89 -27.02
N LYS A 307 7.24 9.57 -27.35
CA LYS A 307 6.84 9.19 -28.71
C LYS A 307 7.20 10.26 -29.73
N LYS A 308 6.88 11.53 -29.46
CA LYS A 308 7.18 12.66 -30.35
C LYS A 308 8.68 12.92 -30.45
N GLU A 309 9.36 12.88 -29.31
CA GLU A 309 10.79 13.07 -29.20
C GLU A 309 11.58 12.03 -29.99
N LYS A 310 11.23 10.76 -29.84
CA LYS A 310 11.83 9.66 -30.59
C LYS A 310 11.51 9.79 -32.09
N ASP A 311 10.29 10.17 -32.47
CA ASP A 311 9.91 10.39 -33.88
C ASP A 311 10.83 11.43 -34.55
N VAL A 312 11.10 12.54 -33.85
CA VAL A 312 12.02 13.60 -34.30
C VAL A 312 13.45 13.07 -34.45
N LEU A 313 13.95 12.28 -33.49
CA LEU A 313 15.29 11.68 -33.59
C LEU A 313 15.41 10.70 -34.77
N TYR A 314 14.39 9.87 -35.00
CA TYR A 314 14.36 8.99 -36.18
C TYR A 314 14.40 9.80 -37.47
N ASP A 315 13.59 10.85 -37.60
CA ASP A 315 13.56 11.71 -38.79
C ASP A 315 14.90 12.40 -39.04
N LEU A 316 15.57 12.86 -37.98
CA LEU A 316 16.89 13.48 -38.10
C LEU A 316 17.97 12.45 -38.49
N ASN A 317 17.94 11.26 -37.91
CA ASN A 317 18.85 10.18 -38.31
C ASN A 317 18.64 9.77 -39.78
N ILE A 318 17.39 9.60 -40.22
CA ILE A 318 17.08 9.29 -41.62
C ILE A 318 17.65 10.37 -42.54
N LYS A 319 17.40 11.65 -42.26
CA LYS A 319 17.93 12.79 -43.04
C LYS A 319 19.46 12.83 -43.06
N LEU A 320 20.13 12.48 -41.97
CA LEU A 320 21.60 12.39 -41.92
C LEU A 320 22.11 11.33 -42.87
N PHE A 321 21.51 10.14 -42.88
CA PHE A 321 21.91 9.06 -43.79
C PHE A 321 21.53 9.34 -45.26
N GLU A 322 20.39 10.00 -45.52
CA GLU A 322 20.05 10.49 -46.85
C GLU A 322 21.09 11.49 -47.37
N LYS A 323 21.56 12.40 -46.50
CA LYS A 323 22.61 13.36 -46.84
C LYS A 323 23.96 12.68 -47.09
N ILE A 324 24.26 11.61 -46.35
CA ILE A 324 25.44 10.77 -46.59
C ILE A 324 25.36 10.08 -47.96
N ASP A 325 24.22 9.49 -48.33
CA ASP A 325 24.04 8.92 -49.67
C ASP A 325 24.20 9.99 -50.75
N GLU A 326 23.66 11.19 -50.54
CA GLU A 326 23.80 12.31 -51.48
C GLU A 326 25.27 12.73 -51.67
N ILE A 327 26.04 12.84 -50.57
CA ILE A 327 27.48 13.13 -50.62
C ILE A 327 28.21 12.00 -51.35
N CYS A 328 27.96 10.74 -51.01
CA CYS A 328 28.60 9.60 -51.67
C CYS A 328 28.28 9.57 -53.17
N LYS A 329 27.03 9.78 -53.54
CA LYS A 329 26.60 9.88 -54.95
C LYS A 329 27.29 11.03 -55.67
N TYR A 330 27.44 12.18 -55.01
CA TYR A 330 28.14 13.34 -55.56
C TYR A 330 29.59 13.00 -55.96
N PHE A 331 30.30 12.23 -55.13
CA PHE A 331 31.65 11.74 -55.44
C PHE A 331 31.65 10.67 -56.52
N GLU A 332 30.70 9.72 -56.50
CA GLU A 332 30.54 8.71 -57.54
C GLU A 332 30.35 9.33 -58.94
N ASP A 333 29.45 10.31 -59.06
CA ASP A 333 29.13 11.02 -60.32
C ASP A 333 30.32 11.85 -60.85
N ARG A 334 31.30 12.15 -59.99
CA ARG A 334 32.47 12.99 -60.28
C ARG A 334 33.79 12.22 -60.22
N ALA A 335 33.75 10.90 -60.28
CA ALA A 335 34.94 10.06 -60.35
C ALA A 335 35.94 10.59 -61.40
N GLY A 336 37.19 10.83 -60.96
CA GLY A 336 38.25 11.38 -61.80
C GLY A 336 38.25 12.91 -61.98
N LYS A 337 37.30 13.64 -61.38
CA LYS A 337 37.24 15.11 -61.39
C LYS A 337 37.74 15.76 -60.09
N TYR A 338 38.25 14.96 -59.17
CA TYR A 338 38.86 15.38 -57.92
C TYR A 338 40.04 14.47 -57.61
N ASN A 339 40.98 14.97 -56.81
CA ASN A 339 42.10 14.23 -56.27
C ASN A 339 42.13 14.37 -54.75
N ILE A 340 42.78 13.43 -54.08
CA ILE A 340 42.93 13.45 -52.63
C ILE A 340 44.42 13.53 -52.31
N GLU A 341 44.82 14.66 -51.72
CA GLU A 341 46.22 14.94 -51.34
C GLU A 341 46.26 15.40 -49.88
N ASN A 342 47.19 14.87 -49.08
CA ASN A 342 47.36 15.21 -47.66
C ASN A 342 46.05 15.17 -46.85
N ASN A 343 45.19 14.17 -47.11
CA ASN A 343 43.88 14.01 -46.48
C ASN A 343 42.93 15.21 -46.72
N MET A 344 43.07 15.88 -47.86
CA MET A 344 42.18 16.92 -48.34
C MET A 344 41.67 16.58 -49.74
N ILE A 345 40.42 16.93 -49.99
CA ILE A 345 39.76 16.73 -51.29
C ILE A 345 40.00 17.98 -52.14
N ILE A 346 40.67 17.81 -53.27
CA ILE A 346 41.01 18.87 -54.22
C ILE A 346 40.19 18.65 -55.49
N PHE A 347 39.26 19.57 -55.76
CA PHE A 347 38.43 19.51 -56.98
C PHE A 347 39.11 20.20 -58.15
N ASN A 348 38.94 19.66 -59.35
CA ASN A 348 39.45 20.27 -60.58
C ASN A 348 38.65 21.52 -60.98
N GLU A 349 37.38 21.58 -60.57
CA GLU A 349 36.47 22.69 -60.86
C GLU A 349 35.98 23.35 -59.56
N LYS A 350 36.02 24.69 -59.53
CA LYS A 350 35.53 25.47 -58.38
C LYS A 350 34.04 25.25 -58.10
N ASN A 351 33.22 25.07 -59.13
CA ASN A 351 31.80 24.78 -58.97
C ASN A 351 31.57 23.46 -58.21
N ASP A 352 32.44 22.47 -58.42
CA ASP A 352 32.35 21.20 -57.70
C ASP A 352 32.83 21.34 -56.24
N GLU A 353 33.83 22.17 -55.98
CA GLU A 353 34.25 22.50 -54.62
C GLU A 353 33.12 23.22 -53.84
N ASP A 354 32.48 24.21 -54.46
CA ASP A 354 31.41 25.00 -53.83
C ASP A 354 30.17 24.14 -53.53
N ASN A 355 29.81 23.21 -54.44
CA ASN A 355 28.71 22.27 -54.21
C ASN A 355 29.01 21.28 -53.09
N TYR A 356 30.23 20.73 -53.03
CA TYR A 356 30.63 19.85 -51.93
C TYR A 356 30.57 20.57 -50.58
N LYS A 357 31.11 21.80 -50.49
CA LYS A 357 31.04 22.62 -49.28
C LYS A 357 29.59 22.83 -48.81
N LYS A 358 28.67 23.07 -49.75
CA LYS A 358 27.24 23.21 -49.43
C LYS A 358 26.67 21.92 -48.83
N LEU A 359 26.95 20.75 -49.42
CA LEU A 359 26.48 19.46 -48.90
C LEU A 359 27.00 19.18 -47.49
N VAL A 360 28.29 19.46 -47.23
CA VAL A 360 28.89 19.31 -45.90
C VAL A 360 28.26 20.26 -44.89
N GLN A 361 28.04 21.53 -45.25
CA GLN A 361 27.36 22.50 -44.37
C GLN A 361 25.94 22.07 -44.01
N GLU A 362 25.19 21.51 -44.97
CA GLU A 362 23.86 20.96 -44.72
C GLU A 362 23.91 19.75 -43.78
N TYR A 363 24.89 18.86 -43.96
CA TYR A 363 25.12 17.72 -43.07
C TYR A 363 25.47 18.15 -41.64
N GLU A 364 26.41 19.10 -41.48
CA GLU A 364 26.80 19.65 -40.19
C GLU A 364 25.63 20.34 -39.47
N ALA A 365 24.77 21.05 -40.21
CA ALA A 365 23.57 21.66 -39.67
C ALA A 365 22.58 20.62 -39.13
N LEU A 366 22.36 19.52 -39.87
CA LEU A 366 21.52 18.39 -39.41
C LEU A 366 22.13 17.72 -38.17
N LEU A 367 23.44 17.50 -38.16
CA LEU A 367 24.13 16.87 -37.02
C LEU A 367 24.03 17.74 -35.75
N LYS A 368 24.09 19.06 -35.91
CA LYS A 368 23.88 20.01 -34.83
C LYS A 368 22.45 19.94 -34.30
N GLN A 369 21.44 19.92 -35.18
CA GLN A 369 20.03 19.77 -34.79
C GLN A 369 19.81 18.47 -34.01
N TYR A 370 20.33 17.34 -34.52
CA TYR A 370 20.29 16.05 -33.83
C TYR A 370 20.90 16.11 -32.42
N SER A 371 22.08 16.73 -32.31
CA SER A 371 22.79 16.87 -31.04
C SER A 371 22.06 17.77 -30.04
N GLU A 372 21.30 18.76 -30.51
CA GLU A 372 20.47 19.64 -29.67
C GLU A 372 19.21 18.90 -29.18
N GLU A 373 18.50 18.21 -30.07
CA GLU A 373 17.33 17.41 -29.72
C GLU A 373 17.68 16.28 -28.74
N ALA A 374 18.77 15.54 -28.98
CA ALA A 374 19.21 14.48 -28.07
C ALA A 374 19.48 14.99 -26.64
N LYS A 375 19.97 16.23 -26.48
CA LYS A 375 20.18 16.85 -25.16
C LYS A 375 18.87 17.23 -24.48
N ILE A 376 17.89 17.70 -25.26
CA ILE A 376 16.55 18.03 -24.72
C ILE A 376 15.90 16.76 -24.18
N ILE A 377 15.97 15.67 -24.93
CA ILE A 377 15.37 14.38 -24.57
C ILE A 377 16.01 13.81 -23.31
N LEU A 378 17.34 13.77 -23.23
CA LEU A 378 18.05 13.33 -22.02
C LEU A 378 17.63 14.13 -20.78
N LYS A 379 17.46 15.44 -20.93
CA LYS A 379 17.00 16.30 -19.83
C LYS A 379 15.54 16.01 -19.44
N ASN A 380 14.68 15.69 -20.41
CA ASN A 380 13.29 15.33 -20.14
C ASN A 380 13.20 13.99 -19.41
N ASP A 381 13.97 12.98 -19.84
CA ASP A 381 14.08 11.69 -19.15
C ASP A 381 14.55 11.86 -17.69
N GLU A 382 15.57 12.70 -17.45
CA GLU A 382 16.04 13.03 -16.10
C GLU A 382 14.95 13.71 -15.26
N ASN A 383 14.20 14.66 -15.84
CA ASN A 383 13.11 15.33 -15.13
C ASN A 383 11.97 14.36 -14.77
N ASN A 384 11.66 13.42 -15.66
CA ASN A 384 10.61 12.43 -15.44
C ASN A 384 10.98 11.45 -14.31
N ILE A 385 12.23 11.01 -14.26
CA ILE A 385 12.73 10.19 -13.15
C ILE A 385 12.69 10.98 -11.83
N ASN A 386 13.11 12.25 -11.85
CA ASN A 386 13.06 13.10 -10.65
C ASN A 386 11.62 13.29 -10.17
N TYR A 387 10.67 13.49 -11.07
CA TYR A 387 9.25 13.57 -10.73
C TYR A 387 8.73 12.28 -10.09
N LEU A 388 9.10 11.11 -10.61
CA LEU A 388 8.76 9.82 -9.99
C LEU A 388 9.37 9.67 -8.60
N LYS A 389 10.62 10.11 -8.40
CA LYS A 389 11.25 10.13 -7.07
C LYS A 389 10.50 11.04 -6.11
N GLU A 390 10.20 12.27 -6.50
CA GLU A 390 9.41 13.22 -5.68
C GLU A 390 8.05 12.64 -5.30
N LEU A 391 7.38 11.93 -6.22
CA LEU A 391 6.11 11.26 -5.96
C LEU A 391 6.27 10.17 -4.89
N VAL A 392 7.35 9.38 -4.93
CA VAL A 392 7.64 8.36 -3.92
C VAL A 392 7.98 9.02 -2.57
N GLU A 393 8.80 10.06 -2.57
CA GLU A 393 9.22 10.77 -1.37
C GLU A 393 8.03 11.40 -0.64
N LYS A 394 7.18 12.13 -1.36
CA LYS A 394 5.99 12.81 -0.83
C LYS A 394 4.99 11.83 -0.17
N ASN A 395 4.88 10.61 -0.69
CA ASN A 395 3.85 9.65 -0.27
C ASN A 395 4.36 8.58 0.70
N TYR A 396 5.67 8.29 0.73
CA TYR A 396 6.20 7.11 1.44
C TYR A 396 7.48 7.36 2.27
N LEU A 397 8.04 8.58 2.30
CA LEU A 397 9.03 8.92 3.33
C LEU A 397 8.34 9.34 4.64
N PRO A 398 8.90 8.97 5.80
CA PRO A 398 8.41 9.51 7.06
C PRO A 398 8.63 11.03 7.05
N ILE A 399 7.59 11.78 7.40
CA ILE A 399 7.77 13.17 7.85
C ILE A 399 8.67 13.07 9.08
N THR A 400 9.95 13.37 8.89
CA THR A 400 10.97 13.41 9.97
C THR A 400 10.69 14.53 10.94
#